data_AF-A0A9W9F9Q5-F1
#
_entry.id   AF-A0A9W9F9Q5-F1
#
_cell.length_a   1.000
_cell.length_b   1.000
_cell.length_c   1.000
_cell.angle_alpha   90.00
_cell.angle_beta   90.00
_cell.angle_gamma   90.00
#
_symmetry.space_group_name_H-M   'P 1'
#
loop_
_entity.id
_entity.type
_entity.pdbx_description
1 polymer ?
#
loop_
_entity_poly.entity_id
_entity_poly.type
_entity_poly.pdbx_seq_one_letter_code
_entity_poly.pdbx_strand_id
1 'polypeptide(L)'
;MPPISISKAHTASNTNESFTQMADEDLESIGRHCQFEYCGQLDFLPFRCESCHSTFCLDHRSETAHKCARAGEWARRRSGARSSSTANTKENRSAPEKPNIYNSEQCAHLECKTLIHTLKDPGVRCPDCNRQYCLKHRLREEHDCAKITPLGARRPGSNTNIGAGANDTLKGMFARVRSWGRDKQQQAASGTLLPKPKPAANSPAARAARVNTLKRSAKGEASVPTDKRLYLRTVGTADTQAADTPAGDFYFDSRWKVGRVLDDAARRLHVENVNNRGGGEDARLRVFHVESGDFLEFSEAIGAGKVRQGDTIVLLRGAGAVLGKS
;
A
#
# COMPACT_ATOMS: atom_id res chain seq x y z
N MET A 1 -73.54 -15.34 10.02
CA MET A 1 -72.42 -14.43 9.69
C MET A 1 -71.50 -15.16 8.72
N PRO A 2 -71.47 -14.77 7.43
CA PRO A 2 -70.64 -15.42 6.42
C PRO A 2 -69.15 -15.01 6.54
N PRO A 3 -68.19 -15.91 6.25
CA PRO A 3 -66.77 -15.61 6.34
C PRO A 3 -66.28 -14.79 5.14
N ILE A 4 -65.34 -13.89 5.43
CA ILE A 4 -64.80 -12.84 4.58
C ILE A 4 -63.88 -13.43 3.50
N SER A 5 -64.24 -13.22 2.23
CA SER A 5 -63.40 -13.52 1.07
C SER A 5 -62.24 -12.53 0.97
N ILE A 6 -61.01 -13.01 1.07
CA ILE A 6 -59.80 -12.21 0.78
C ILE A 6 -59.34 -12.57 -0.62
N SER A 7 -59.62 -11.68 -1.57
CA SER A 7 -59.11 -11.72 -2.94
C SER A 7 -57.60 -11.48 -2.91
N LYS A 8 -56.80 -12.53 -3.08
CA LYS A 8 -55.34 -12.42 -3.21
C LYS A 8 -55.04 -11.89 -4.61
N ALA A 9 -54.64 -10.62 -4.69
CA ALA A 9 -54.23 -9.98 -5.92
C ALA A 9 -53.08 -10.78 -6.56
N HIS A 10 -53.30 -11.26 -7.78
CA HIS A 10 -52.23 -11.75 -8.64
C HIS A 10 -51.27 -10.59 -8.90
N THR A 11 -50.14 -10.57 -8.20
CA THR A 11 -48.98 -9.77 -8.62
C THR A 11 -48.53 -10.30 -9.96
N ALA A 12 -48.87 -9.58 -11.04
CA ALA A 12 -48.30 -9.78 -12.35
C ALA A 12 -46.77 -9.64 -12.22
N SER A 13 -46.07 -10.78 -12.22
CA SER A 13 -44.62 -10.82 -12.27
C SER A 13 -44.17 -10.12 -13.54
N ASN A 14 -43.26 -9.16 -13.39
CA ASN A 14 -42.58 -8.49 -14.50
C ASN A 14 -41.99 -9.56 -15.45
N THR A 15 -42.61 -9.77 -16.61
CA THR A 15 -42.24 -10.83 -17.57
C THR A 15 -41.03 -10.46 -18.43
N ASN A 16 -39.94 -10.01 -17.80
CA ASN A 16 -38.70 -9.68 -18.51
C ASN A 16 -37.47 -10.42 -17.95
N GLU A 17 -37.68 -11.45 -17.14
CA GLU A 17 -36.62 -12.30 -16.61
C GLU A 17 -36.48 -13.56 -17.46
N SER A 18 -35.25 -13.89 -17.88
CA SER A 18 -34.94 -15.09 -18.68
C SER A 18 -34.93 -16.39 -17.86
N PHE A 19 -35.18 -16.31 -16.55
CA PHE A 19 -35.15 -17.44 -15.64
C PHE A 19 -36.56 -17.97 -15.32
N THR A 20 -36.71 -19.29 -15.26
CA THR A 20 -37.97 -19.95 -14.88
C THR A 20 -38.10 -19.96 -13.36
N GLN A 21 -39.03 -19.17 -12.81
CA GLN A 21 -39.35 -19.17 -11.38
C GLN A 21 -39.87 -20.55 -10.95
N MET A 22 -39.19 -21.19 -9.99
CA MET A 22 -39.63 -22.46 -9.39
C MET A 22 -40.73 -22.18 -8.35
N ALA A 23 -41.73 -23.05 -8.26
CA ALA A 23 -42.76 -22.96 -7.23
C ALA A 23 -42.19 -23.52 -5.92
N ASP A 24 -42.27 -22.74 -4.84
CA ASP A 24 -41.57 -23.00 -3.57
C ASP A 24 -42.33 -23.99 -2.65
N GLU A 25 -43.58 -24.32 -2.97
CA GLU A 25 -44.49 -24.94 -1.97
C GLU A 25 -44.76 -26.44 -2.13
N ASP A 26 -44.29 -27.12 -3.19
CA ASP A 26 -44.61 -28.55 -3.35
C ASP A 26 -43.53 -29.35 -4.11
N LEU A 27 -42.95 -30.36 -3.46
CA LEU A 27 -41.84 -31.16 -3.99
C LEU A 27 -42.26 -32.01 -5.22
N GLU A 28 -43.54 -32.37 -5.32
CA GLU A 28 -44.11 -33.07 -6.48
C GLU A 28 -44.43 -32.13 -7.66
N SER A 29 -44.39 -30.81 -7.42
CA SER A 29 -44.53 -29.77 -8.45
C SER A 29 -43.18 -29.27 -8.99
N ILE A 30 -42.07 -29.93 -8.63
CA ILE A 30 -40.73 -29.57 -9.09
C ILE A 30 -40.52 -30.13 -10.50
N GLY A 31 -40.69 -29.28 -11.49
CA GLY A 31 -40.41 -29.57 -12.89
C GLY A 31 -41.47 -29.02 -13.83
N ARG A 32 -41.15 -28.91 -15.12
CA ARG A 32 -42.12 -28.55 -16.15
C ARG A 32 -42.05 -29.54 -17.30
N HIS A 33 -43.21 -29.82 -17.87
CA HIS A 33 -43.32 -30.65 -19.05
C HIS A 33 -42.85 -29.88 -20.28
N CYS A 34 -42.13 -30.58 -21.17
CA CYS A 34 -41.76 -30.08 -22.48
C CYS A 34 -43.02 -29.79 -23.30
N GLN A 35 -43.17 -28.55 -23.77
CA GLN A 35 -44.32 -28.09 -24.56
C GLN A 35 -44.23 -28.44 -26.05
N PHE A 36 -43.25 -29.27 -26.44
CA PHE A 36 -43.19 -29.81 -27.79
C PHE A 36 -44.21 -30.94 -27.96
N GLU A 37 -45.02 -30.87 -29.02
CA GLU A 37 -46.24 -31.69 -29.24
C GLU A 37 -46.06 -33.19 -28.97
N TYR A 38 -44.89 -33.75 -29.28
CA TYR A 38 -44.62 -35.18 -29.20
C TYR A 38 -43.70 -35.60 -28.04
N CYS A 39 -43.21 -34.64 -27.24
CA CYS A 39 -42.24 -34.93 -26.18
C CYS A 39 -42.93 -35.10 -24.82
N GLY A 40 -43.61 -34.05 -24.33
CA GLY A 40 -44.30 -34.08 -23.03
C GLY A 40 -43.43 -34.48 -21.82
N GLN A 41 -42.11 -34.60 -21.96
CA GLN A 41 -41.23 -35.09 -20.91
C GLN A 41 -41.15 -34.09 -19.76
N LEU A 42 -41.28 -34.60 -18.52
CA LEU A 42 -41.14 -33.83 -17.29
C LEU A 42 -39.64 -33.60 -17.02
N ASP A 43 -39.19 -32.35 -17.13
CA ASP A 43 -37.80 -31.96 -16.88
C ASP A 43 -37.71 -31.08 -15.62
N PHE A 44 -36.77 -31.43 -14.74
CA PHE A 44 -36.50 -30.68 -13.51
C PHE A 44 -35.75 -29.37 -13.79
N LEU A 45 -35.11 -29.24 -14.97
CA LEU A 45 -34.46 -28.02 -15.45
C LEU A 45 -35.22 -27.44 -16.66
N PRO A 46 -36.29 -26.64 -16.42
CA PRO A 46 -37.10 -26.08 -17.49
C PRO A 46 -36.36 -25.01 -18.32
N PHE A 47 -36.11 -25.27 -19.59
CA PHE A 47 -35.54 -24.29 -20.53
C PHE A 47 -36.64 -23.48 -21.21
N ARG A 48 -36.66 -22.16 -21.00
CA ARG A 48 -37.57 -21.24 -21.71
C ARG A 48 -36.92 -20.73 -23.00
N CYS A 49 -37.62 -20.85 -24.12
CA CYS A 49 -37.18 -20.27 -25.39
C CYS A 49 -37.39 -18.75 -25.38
N GLU A 50 -36.37 -17.95 -25.66
CA GLU A 50 -36.45 -16.47 -25.64
C GLU A 50 -37.21 -15.88 -26.85
N SER A 51 -37.50 -16.71 -27.85
CA SER A 51 -38.27 -16.36 -29.03
C SER A 51 -39.77 -16.63 -28.85
N CYS A 52 -40.17 -17.83 -28.39
CA CYS A 52 -41.59 -18.19 -28.22
C CYS A 52 -42.09 -18.25 -26.76
N HIS A 53 -41.19 -18.10 -25.77
CA HIS A 53 -41.47 -18.12 -24.32
C HIS A 53 -42.05 -19.43 -23.77
N SER A 54 -42.12 -20.48 -24.59
CA SER A 54 -42.49 -21.84 -24.20
C SER A 54 -41.34 -22.57 -23.48
N THR A 55 -41.71 -23.56 -22.66
CA THR A 55 -40.78 -24.35 -21.84
C THR A 55 -40.52 -25.72 -22.46
N PHE A 56 -39.25 -26.12 -22.53
CA PHE A 56 -38.78 -27.34 -23.19
C PHE A 56 -37.76 -28.08 -22.32
N CYS A 57 -37.57 -29.38 -22.59
CA CYS A 57 -36.51 -30.19 -21.98
C CYS A 57 -35.15 -29.93 -22.66
N LEU A 58 -34.08 -30.53 -22.12
CA LEU A 58 -32.71 -30.40 -22.64
C LEU A 58 -32.59 -30.62 -24.16
N ASP A 59 -33.27 -31.64 -24.69
CA ASP A 59 -33.20 -32.02 -26.11
C ASP A 59 -33.95 -31.05 -27.02
N HIS A 60 -34.98 -30.37 -26.50
CA HIS A 60 -35.85 -29.47 -27.25
C HIS A 60 -35.57 -27.98 -26.96
N ARG A 61 -34.48 -27.66 -26.24
CA ARG A 61 -34.15 -26.30 -25.80
C ARG A 61 -33.84 -25.32 -26.94
N SER A 62 -33.35 -25.79 -28.09
CA SER A 62 -32.96 -24.94 -29.21
C SER A 62 -34.15 -24.62 -30.12
N GLU A 63 -34.13 -23.45 -30.77
CA GLU A 63 -35.21 -23.03 -31.69
C GLU A 63 -35.44 -24.03 -32.84
N THR A 64 -34.39 -24.72 -33.28
CA THR A 64 -34.46 -25.75 -34.32
C THR A 64 -35.05 -27.06 -33.81
N ALA A 65 -34.79 -27.44 -32.55
CA ALA A 65 -35.24 -28.71 -32.01
C ALA A 65 -36.76 -28.75 -31.75
N HIS A 66 -37.35 -27.67 -31.21
CA HIS A 66 -38.80 -27.60 -31.00
C HIS A 66 -39.58 -26.93 -32.15
N LYS A 67 -38.93 -26.67 -33.30
CA LYS A 67 -39.52 -25.96 -34.45
C LYS A 67 -40.22 -24.66 -34.02
N CYS A 68 -39.45 -23.73 -33.47
CA CYS A 68 -39.95 -22.48 -32.89
C CYS A 68 -40.84 -21.68 -33.86
N ALA A 69 -42.07 -21.37 -33.45
CA ALA A 69 -43.00 -20.54 -34.22
C ALA A 69 -42.49 -19.10 -34.45
N ARG A 70 -41.61 -18.61 -33.57
CA ARG A 70 -41.06 -17.24 -33.59
C ARG A 70 -39.53 -17.23 -33.76
N ALA A 71 -38.99 -18.20 -34.51
CA ALA A 71 -37.55 -18.35 -34.70
C ALA A 71 -36.85 -17.03 -35.10
N GLY A 72 -35.71 -16.76 -34.47
CA GLY A 72 -34.91 -15.56 -34.71
C GLY A 72 -35.51 -14.24 -34.20
N GLU A 73 -36.64 -14.24 -33.50
CA GLU A 73 -37.16 -13.01 -32.87
C GLU A 73 -36.25 -12.51 -31.75
N TRP A 74 -35.72 -13.43 -30.93
CA TRP A 74 -34.69 -13.11 -29.94
C TRP A 74 -33.50 -12.37 -30.57
N ALA A 75 -32.99 -12.88 -31.70
CA ALA A 75 -31.84 -12.31 -32.39
C ALA A 75 -32.13 -10.91 -32.94
N ARG A 76 -33.34 -10.70 -33.48
CA ARG A 76 -33.82 -9.40 -33.98
C ARG A 76 -33.99 -8.39 -32.83
N ARG A 77 -34.59 -8.79 -31.71
CA ARG A 77 -34.78 -7.97 -30.51
C ARG A 77 -33.43 -7.50 -29.96
N ARG A 78 -32.46 -8.40 -29.82
CA ARG A 78 -31.12 -8.09 -29.32
C ARG A 78 -30.33 -7.19 -30.27
N SER A 79 -30.56 -7.30 -31.58
CA SER A 79 -29.94 -6.43 -32.58
C SER A 79 -30.53 -5.02 -32.55
N GLY A 80 -31.86 -4.87 -32.43
CA GLY A 80 -32.52 -3.56 -32.32
C GLY A 80 -32.25 -2.82 -31.01
N ALA A 81 -32.10 -3.56 -29.90
CA ALA A 81 -31.72 -3.01 -28.59
C ALA A 81 -30.30 -2.40 -28.58
N ARG A 82 -29.39 -2.88 -29.44
CA ARG A 82 -28.03 -2.31 -29.57
C ARG A 82 -28.00 -0.99 -30.35
N SER A 83 -29.03 -0.69 -31.14
CA SER A 83 -29.15 0.57 -31.90
C SER A 83 -29.84 1.69 -31.14
N SER A 84 -30.53 1.38 -30.04
CA SER A 84 -31.32 2.34 -29.22
C SER A 84 -30.64 2.72 -27.89
N SER A 85 -29.50 2.11 -27.55
CA SER A 85 -28.74 2.38 -26.33
C SER A 85 -27.55 3.32 -26.55
N THR A 86 -27.74 4.46 -27.23
CA THR A 86 -26.71 5.53 -27.34
C THR A 86 -26.92 6.67 -26.34
N ALA A 87 -27.74 6.48 -25.30
CA ALA A 87 -27.85 7.46 -24.20
C ALA A 87 -27.74 6.77 -22.84
N ASN A 88 -26.64 7.05 -22.13
CA ASN A 88 -26.43 6.81 -20.70
C ASN A 88 -26.28 5.37 -20.19
N THR A 89 -25.22 4.67 -20.60
CA THR A 89 -24.35 3.97 -19.63
C THR A 89 -23.02 3.64 -20.30
N LYS A 90 -21.95 4.38 -19.96
CA LYS A 90 -20.58 3.97 -20.25
C LYS A 90 -20.20 2.84 -19.29
N GLU A 91 -20.69 1.63 -19.55
CA GLU A 91 -19.98 0.43 -19.10
C GLU A 91 -19.27 -0.17 -20.31
N ASN A 92 -17.95 -0.24 -20.14
CA ASN A 92 -16.95 -0.58 -21.14
C ASN A 92 -17.08 -2.05 -21.55
N ARG A 93 -18.07 -2.39 -22.38
CA ARG A 93 -18.10 -3.67 -23.11
C ARG A 93 -17.65 -3.45 -24.55
N SER A 94 -16.41 -3.01 -24.70
CA SER A 94 -15.68 -3.22 -25.96
C SER A 94 -15.66 -4.73 -26.24
N ALA A 95 -15.93 -5.11 -27.49
CA ALA A 95 -15.63 -6.47 -27.96
C ALA A 95 -14.22 -6.86 -27.49
N PRO A 96 -13.95 -8.15 -27.16
CA PRO A 96 -12.63 -8.55 -26.69
C PRO A 96 -11.61 -8.24 -27.78
N GLU A 97 -10.97 -7.10 -27.64
CA GLU A 97 -9.85 -6.70 -28.47
C GLU A 97 -8.79 -7.77 -28.27
N LYS A 98 -8.20 -8.26 -29.36
CA LYS A 98 -7.19 -9.31 -29.28
C LYS A 98 -6.11 -8.83 -28.30
N PRO A 99 -5.78 -9.62 -27.25
CA PRO A 99 -4.88 -9.15 -26.20
C PRO A 99 -3.53 -8.80 -26.83
N ASN A 100 -3.20 -7.52 -26.82
CA ASN A 100 -1.90 -6.99 -27.23
C ASN A 100 -1.07 -6.73 -25.96
N ILE A 101 0.26 -6.66 -26.10
CA ILE A 101 1.23 -6.36 -25.03
C ILE A 101 0.87 -5.09 -24.24
N TYR A 102 0.09 -4.17 -24.85
CA TYR A 102 -0.38 -2.94 -24.24
C TYR A 102 -1.72 -3.06 -23.48
N ASN A 103 -2.47 -4.16 -23.66
CA ASN A 103 -3.79 -4.38 -23.05
C ASN A 103 -3.75 -5.54 -22.01
N SER A 104 -2.74 -6.42 -22.06
CA SER A 104 -2.52 -7.42 -21.02
C SER A 104 -1.74 -6.84 -19.85
N GLU A 105 -2.23 -7.07 -18.64
CA GLU A 105 -1.51 -6.78 -17.40
C GLU A 105 -0.90 -8.08 -16.85
N GLN A 106 0.12 -8.01 -16.00
CA GLN A 106 0.63 -9.18 -15.31
C GLN A 106 -0.13 -9.38 -13.99
N CYS A 107 -0.36 -10.64 -13.60
CA CYS A 107 -0.83 -11.00 -12.28
C CYS A 107 0.00 -10.32 -11.18
N ALA A 108 -0.66 -9.75 -10.17
CA ALA A 108 0.00 -9.02 -9.09
C ALA A 108 0.67 -9.92 -8.03
N HIS A 109 0.63 -11.25 -8.18
CA HIS A 109 1.32 -12.19 -7.31
C HIS A 109 2.83 -12.19 -7.61
N LEU A 110 3.68 -12.14 -6.57
CA LEU A 110 5.13 -11.92 -6.70
C LEU A 110 5.82 -13.01 -7.55
N GLU A 111 5.34 -14.24 -7.46
CA GLU A 111 5.90 -15.39 -8.18
C GLU A 111 5.17 -15.69 -9.50
N CYS A 112 4.04 -15.01 -9.75
CA CYS A 112 3.23 -15.29 -10.93
C CYS A 112 3.48 -14.29 -12.05
N LYS A 113 3.89 -14.79 -13.21
CA LYS A 113 4.09 -13.99 -14.43
C LYS A 113 3.01 -14.20 -15.49
N THR A 114 1.85 -14.71 -15.07
CA THR A 114 0.71 -14.89 -15.99
C THR A 114 0.16 -13.54 -16.42
N LEU A 115 -0.14 -13.43 -17.72
CA LEU A 115 -0.76 -12.26 -18.30
C LEU A 115 -2.28 -12.39 -18.16
N ILE A 116 -2.87 -11.46 -17.41
CA ILE A 116 -4.30 -11.30 -17.20
C ILE A 116 -4.89 -10.42 -18.31
N HIS A 117 -6.21 -10.51 -18.50
CA HIS A 117 -6.95 -9.93 -19.66
C HIS A 117 -6.72 -10.65 -20.98
N THR A 118 -6.34 -11.92 -20.91
CA THR A 118 -6.33 -12.79 -22.08
C THR A 118 -7.61 -13.65 -22.11
N LEU A 119 -7.99 -14.16 -23.28
CA LEU A 119 -9.15 -15.04 -23.45
C LEU A 119 -9.08 -16.31 -22.58
N LYS A 120 -7.86 -16.77 -22.26
CA LYS A 120 -7.62 -17.97 -21.45
C LYS A 120 -7.53 -17.66 -19.95
N ASP A 121 -7.01 -16.48 -19.59
CA ASP A 121 -6.81 -16.05 -18.21
C ASP A 121 -7.48 -14.67 -17.98
N PRO A 122 -8.79 -14.62 -17.69
CA PRO A 122 -9.43 -13.40 -17.21
C PRO A 122 -8.87 -12.97 -15.85
N GLY A 123 -8.64 -11.67 -15.69
CA GLY A 123 -8.20 -11.10 -14.42
C GLY A 123 -9.34 -10.97 -13.42
N VAL A 124 -9.12 -11.40 -12.18
CA VAL A 124 -10.04 -11.23 -11.04
C VAL A 124 -9.46 -10.19 -10.09
N ARG A 125 -10.30 -9.23 -9.67
CA ARG A 125 -9.90 -8.18 -8.72
C ARG A 125 -10.16 -8.65 -7.29
N CYS A 126 -9.14 -8.61 -6.43
CA CYS A 126 -9.31 -8.92 -5.01
C CYS A 126 -9.96 -7.73 -4.28
N PRO A 127 -11.02 -7.94 -3.47
CA PRO A 127 -11.72 -6.85 -2.76
C PRO A 127 -10.90 -6.23 -1.62
N ASP A 128 -9.92 -6.96 -1.06
CA ASP A 128 -9.13 -6.50 0.08
C ASP A 128 -7.93 -5.62 -0.32
N CYS A 129 -7.25 -5.97 -1.42
CA CYS A 129 -6.05 -5.28 -1.89
C CYS A 129 -6.24 -4.53 -3.21
N ASN A 130 -7.41 -4.64 -3.85
CA ASN A 130 -7.77 -4.01 -5.13
C ASN A 130 -6.80 -4.29 -6.28
N ARG A 131 -6.03 -5.39 -6.20
CA ARG A 131 -5.12 -5.82 -7.25
C ARG A 131 -5.75 -6.89 -8.13
N GLN A 132 -5.24 -7.00 -9.35
CA GLN A 132 -5.71 -7.98 -10.32
C GLN A 132 -4.83 -9.24 -10.27
N TYR A 133 -5.46 -10.39 -10.20
CA TYR A 133 -4.81 -11.70 -10.15
C TYR A 133 -5.39 -12.61 -11.24
N CYS A 134 -4.62 -13.63 -11.64
CA CYS A 134 -5.14 -14.68 -12.50
C CYS A 134 -6.08 -15.62 -11.71
N LEU A 135 -6.81 -16.49 -12.41
CA LEU A 135 -7.73 -17.45 -11.80
C LEU A 135 -7.08 -18.34 -10.72
N LYS A 136 -5.79 -18.66 -10.87
CA LYS A 136 -5.00 -19.47 -9.92
C LYS A 136 -4.54 -18.74 -8.67
N HIS A 137 -4.68 -17.41 -8.64
CA HIS A 137 -4.32 -16.59 -7.47
C HIS A 137 -5.50 -15.68 -7.08
N ARG A 138 -6.72 -16.12 -7.37
CA ARG A 138 -7.93 -15.32 -7.12
C ARG A 138 -8.30 -15.34 -5.64
N LEU A 139 -7.95 -16.41 -4.92
CA LEU A 139 -8.24 -16.57 -3.50
C LEU A 139 -7.20 -15.88 -2.64
N ARG A 140 -7.63 -15.37 -1.50
CA ARG A 140 -6.78 -14.67 -0.51
C ARG A 140 -5.66 -15.54 0.08
N GLU A 141 -5.81 -16.85 0.04
CA GLU A 141 -4.80 -17.80 0.51
C GLU A 141 -3.64 -17.93 -0.49
N GLU A 142 -3.93 -17.70 -1.77
CA GLU A 142 -2.98 -17.82 -2.87
C GLU A 142 -2.22 -16.51 -3.12
N HIS A 143 -2.54 -15.43 -2.38
CA HIS A 143 -1.78 -14.18 -2.45
C HIS A 143 -1.79 -13.42 -1.13
N ASP A 144 -0.62 -12.93 -0.71
CA ASP A 144 -0.46 -12.14 0.52
C ASP A 144 -1.13 -10.76 0.43
N CYS A 145 -2.47 -10.67 0.56
CA CYS A 145 -3.20 -9.39 0.58
C CYS A 145 -2.62 -8.41 1.63
N ALA A 146 -2.18 -8.94 2.76
CA ALA A 146 -1.69 -8.15 3.90
C ALA A 146 -0.34 -7.46 3.63
N LYS A 147 0.47 -8.03 2.73
CA LYS A 147 1.83 -7.52 2.45
C LYS A 147 1.84 -6.46 1.35
N ILE A 148 0.70 -6.25 0.69
CA ILE A 148 0.60 -5.44 -0.51
C ILE A 148 -0.31 -4.24 -0.25
N THR A 149 0.20 -3.02 -0.45
CA THR A 149 -0.59 -1.79 -0.29
C THR A 149 -1.78 -1.80 -1.26
N PRO A 150 -3.01 -1.58 -0.77
CA PRO A 150 -4.20 -1.58 -1.62
C PRO A 150 -4.13 -0.42 -2.63
N LEU A 151 -4.32 -0.74 -3.91
CA LEU A 151 -4.44 0.28 -4.95
C LEU A 151 -5.81 0.97 -4.80
N GLY A 152 -5.83 2.29 -4.69
CA GLY A 152 -7.08 3.06 -4.64
C GLY A 152 -7.69 3.32 -3.26
N ALA A 153 -7.00 3.03 -2.15
CA ALA A 153 -7.35 3.61 -0.86
C ALA A 153 -7.16 5.14 -0.95
N ARG A 154 -8.27 5.85 -1.22
CA ARG A 154 -8.34 7.30 -1.21
C ARG A 154 -7.74 7.80 0.11
N ARG A 155 -6.88 8.82 0.02
CA ARG A 155 -6.42 9.59 1.19
C ARG A 155 -7.64 9.99 2.01
N PRO A 156 -7.67 9.82 3.35
CA PRO A 156 -8.72 10.40 4.17
C PRO A 156 -8.46 11.90 4.21
N GLY A 157 -9.10 12.64 3.30
CA GLY A 157 -8.89 14.08 3.14
C GLY A 157 -9.68 14.74 2.02
N SER A 158 -10.70 14.10 1.45
CA SER A 158 -11.64 14.77 0.55
C SER A 158 -13.06 14.56 1.06
N ASN A 159 -13.67 15.69 1.38
CA ASN A 159 -14.92 15.92 2.08
C ASN A 159 -16.13 15.37 1.31
N THR A 160 -16.88 14.43 1.87
CA THR A 160 -18.33 14.30 1.68
C THR A 160 -18.93 13.58 2.89
N ASN A 161 -19.86 14.26 3.55
CA ASN A 161 -20.61 13.84 4.74
C ASN A 161 -21.35 12.52 4.54
N ILE A 162 -21.04 11.48 5.33
CA ILE A 162 -22.02 10.52 5.89
C ILE A 162 -21.49 10.07 7.25
N GLY A 163 -22.32 10.18 8.29
CA GLY A 163 -21.93 10.17 9.70
C GLY A 163 -21.42 8.84 10.26
N ALA A 164 -20.45 8.95 11.17
CA ALA A 164 -20.14 7.93 12.18
C ALA A 164 -19.48 8.62 13.40
N GLY A 165 -19.92 8.23 14.60
CA GLY A 165 -19.77 8.95 15.86
C GLY A 165 -18.36 9.18 16.41
N ALA A 166 -18.27 10.20 17.26
CA ALA A 166 -17.06 10.89 17.75
C ALA A 166 -16.13 10.12 18.71
N ASN A 167 -16.38 8.84 19.01
CA ASN A 167 -15.59 8.10 19.99
C ASN A 167 -14.55 7.10 19.41
N ASP A 168 -14.56 6.83 18.10
CA ASP A 168 -13.59 5.92 17.46
C ASP A 168 -12.33 6.62 16.93
N THR A 169 -12.33 7.95 16.86
CA THR A 169 -11.24 8.74 16.26
C THR A 169 -9.97 8.71 17.12
N LEU A 170 -10.09 8.62 18.45
CA LEU A 170 -8.94 8.64 19.36
C LEU A 170 -8.16 7.31 19.39
N LYS A 171 -8.83 6.16 19.23
CA LYS A 171 -8.16 4.85 19.20
C LYS A 171 -7.40 4.60 17.89
N GLY A 172 -7.90 5.12 16.76
CA GLY A 172 -7.23 5.03 15.45
C GLY A 172 -5.93 5.84 15.36
N MET A 173 -5.81 6.92 16.12
CA MET A 173 -4.62 7.79 16.12
C MET A 173 -3.41 7.14 16.80
N PHE A 174 -3.61 6.34 17.86
CA PHE A 174 -2.52 5.62 18.54
C PHE A 174 -2.07 4.33 17.82
N ALA A 175 -2.93 3.72 17.00
CA ALA A 175 -2.57 2.55 16.19
C ALA A 175 -1.69 2.92 14.98
N ARG A 176 -1.90 4.11 14.40
CA ARG A 176 -1.17 4.60 13.21
C ARG A 176 0.28 5.00 13.50
N VAL A 177 0.63 5.27 14.76
CA VAL A 177 2.01 5.61 15.18
C VAL A 177 2.88 4.36 15.35
N ARG A 178 2.30 3.19 15.64
CA ARG A 178 3.04 1.94 15.83
C ARG A 178 3.34 1.19 14.52
N SER A 179 2.45 1.25 13.51
CA SER A 179 2.64 0.51 12.25
C SER A 179 3.74 1.08 11.35
N TRP A 180 4.05 2.38 11.43
CA TRP A 180 5.16 3.00 10.68
C TRP A 180 6.57 2.69 11.19
N GLY A 181 6.71 1.98 12.32
CA GLY A 181 8.00 1.65 12.92
C GLY A 181 8.68 0.39 12.36
N ARG A 182 7.92 -0.52 11.72
CA ARG A 182 8.39 -1.85 11.29
C ARG A 182 8.75 -1.98 9.81
N ASP A 183 8.16 -1.18 8.91
CA ASP A 183 8.36 -1.34 7.46
C ASP A 183 9.77 -0.98 6.96
N LYS A 184 10.59 -0.33 7.78
CA LYS A 184 11.95 0.08 7.38
C LYS A 184 13.03 -0.96 7.68
N GLN A 185 12.73 -2.00 8.47
CA GLN A 185 13.72 -3.01 8.85
C GLN A 185 13.78 -4.20 7.87
N GLN A 186 12.79 -4.37 6.99
CA GLN A 186 12.71 -5.52 6.06
C GLN A 186 13.21 -5.24 4.63
N GLN A 187 13.54 -3.99 4.27
CA GLN A 187 14.06 -3.65 2.93
C GLN A 187 15.59 -3.75 2.79
N ALA A 188 16.32 -4.22 3.82
CA ALA A 188 17.77 -4.38 3.78
C ALA A 188 18.26 -5.81 3.45
N ALA A 189 17.35 -6.77 3.23
CA ALA A 189 17.70 -8.19 3.11
C ALA A 189 17.27 -8.88 1.80
N SER A 190 17.01 -8.14 0.72
CA SER A 190 16.67 -8.76 -0.57
C SER A 190 17.21 -7.95 -1.73
N GLY A 191 18.32 -8.42 -2.31
CA GLY A 191 18.88 -7.85 -3.52
C GLY A 191 17.94 -8.05 -4.70
N THR A 192 17.73 -7.00 -5.50
CA THR A 192 17.75 -7.00 -6.99
C THR A 192 17.64 -5.54 -7.49
N LEU A 193 18.76 -5.04 -7.98
CA LEU A 193 19.00 -4.23 -9.18
C LEU A 193 17.89 -3.29 -9.71
N LEU A 194 17.69 -2.13 -9.09
CA LEU A 194 17.48 -0.83 -9.77
C LEU A 194 17.98 0.29 -8.85
N PRO A 195 18.85 1.20 -9.31
CA PRO A 195 19.33 2.30 -8.48
C PRO A 195 18.20 3.30 -8.29
N LYS A 196 17.49 3.21 -7.15
CA LYS A 196 16.71 4.35 -6.64
C LYS A 196 17.64 5.56 -6.63
N PRO A 197 17.23 6.75 -7.14
CA PRO A 197 18.05 7.93 -7.00
C PRO A 197 18.31 8.10 -5.51
N LYS A 198 19.57 7.95 -5.09
CA LYS A 198 19.97 8.23 -3.71
C LYS A 198 19.49 9.66 -3.48
N PRO A 199 18.54 9.90 -2.57
CA PRO A 199 18.21 11.27 -2.24
C PRO A 199 19.53 11.92 -1.85
N ALA A 200 19.82 13.11 -2.39
CA ALA A 200 21.06 13.81 -2.11
C ALA A 200 21.33 13.72 -0.60
N ALA A 201 22.59 13.48 -0.20
CA ALA A 201 22.96 13.18 1.18
C ALA A 201 22.46 14.23 2.20
N ASN A 202 22.08 15.42 1.72
CA ASN A 202 21.57 16.56 2.48
C ASN A 202 20.07 16.84 2.32
N SER A 203 19.29 15.97 1.67
CA SER A 203 17.84 16.16 1.50
C SER A 203 17.08 16.14 2.85
N PRO A 204 15.99 16.93 3.01
CA PRO A 204 15.21 16.96 4.25
C PRO A 204 14.68 15.58 4.67
N ALA A 205 14.30 14.74 3.71
CA ALA A 205 13.83 13.39 3.95
C ALA A 205 14.94 12.45 4.47
N ALA A 206 16.16 12.54 3.94
CA ALA A 206 17.31 11.78 4.43
C ALA A 206 17.68 12.21 5.86
N ARG A 207 17.61 13.51 6.16
CA ARG A 207 17.86 14.04 7.51
C ARG A 207 16.85 13.51 8.54
N ALA A 208 15.56 13.56 8.23
CA ALA A 208 14.53 13.01 9.10
C ALA A 208 14.72 11.50 9.37
N ALA A 209 15.15 10.75 8.35
CA ALA A 209 15.50 9.34 8.50
C ALA A 209 16.70 9.12 9.45
N ARG A 210 17.77 9.91 9.32
CA ARG A 210 18.95 9.87 10.20
C ARG A 210 18.60 10.24 11.64
N VAL A 211 17.77 11.26 11.85
CA VAL A 211 17.33 11.64 13.21
C VAL A 211 16.57 10.49 13.87
N ASN A 212 15.74 9.75 13.15
CA ASN A 212 15.00 8.62 13.73
C ASN A 212 15.93 7.44 14.08
N THR A 213 16.95 7.16 13.26
CA THR A 213 17.95 6.13 13.62
C THR A 213 18.75 6.55 14.84
N LEU A 214 19.21 7.81 14.88
CA LEU A 214 19.94 8.36 16.02
C LEU A 214 19.10 8.32 17.30
N LYS A 215 17.81 8.67 17.25
CA LYS A 215 16.92 8.59 18.42
C LYS A 215 16.82 7.18 19.02
N ARG A 216 17.06 6.12 18.22
CA ARG A 216 17.02 4.73 18.69
C ARG A 216 18.36 4.26 19.28
N SER A 217 19.49 4.72 18.74
CA SER A 217 20.84 4.29 19.12
C SER A 217 21.56 5.25 20.07
N ALA A 218 21.09 6.50 20.18
CA ALA A 218 21.83 7.57 20.82
C ALA A 218 21.97 7.37 22.33
N LYS A 219 23.21 7.44 22.80
CA LYS A 219 23.55 7.45 24.22
C LYS A 219 23.85 8.88 24.67
N GLY A 220 23.46 9.26 25.87
CA GLY A 220 23.63 10.64 26.36
C GLY A 220 23.49 10.70 27.87
N GLU A 221 23.60 11.89 28.45
CA GLU A 221 23.44 12.10 29.90
C GLU A 221 21.94 12.18 30.25
N ALA A 222 21.50 11.43 31.27
CA ALA A 222 20.09 11.39 31.68
C ALA A 222 19.56 12.76 32.14
N SER A 223 20.45 13.66 32.56
CA SER A 223 20.17 15.03 33.02
C SER A 223 19.55 15.94 31.94
N VAL A 224 19.73 15.61 30.65
CA VAL A 224 19.25 16.47 29.56
C VAL A 224 17.75 16.23 29.27
N PRO A 225 16.88 17.26 29.38
CA PRO A 225 15.47 17.15 29.03
C PRO A 225 15.27 16.80 27.55
N THR A 226 14.29 15.95 27.23
CA THR A 226 14.03 15.44 25.87
C THR A 226 13.84 16.54 24.82
N ASP A 227 13.27 17.67 25.21
CA ASP A 227 13.03 18.82 24.34
C ASP A 227 14.32 19.53 23.88
N LYS A 228 15.38 19.46 24.71
CA LYS A 228 16.68 20.09 24.45
C LYS A 228 17.73 19.14 23.89
N ARG A 229 17.35 17.87 23.62
CA ARG A 229 18.27 16.84 23.09
C ARG A 229 18.52 17.08 21.61
N LEU A 230 19.76 17.43 21.28
CA LEU A 230 20.29 17.41 19.93
C LEU A 230 20.93 16.05 19.66
N TYR A 231 20.37 15.31 18.71
CA TYR A 231 20.86 14.00 18.29
C TYR A 231 21.89 14.18 17.17
N LEU A 232 23.11 13.72 17.40
CA LEU A 232 24.25 13.86 16.48
C LEU A 232 24.99 12.53 16.33
N ARG A 233 25.54 12.32 15.14
CA ARG A 233 26.52 11.25 14.92
C ARG A 233 27.90 11.80 15.19
N THR A 234 28.65 11.17 16.09
CA THR A 234 30.01 11.57 16.42
C THR A 234 30.99 10.54 15.89
N VAL A 235 32.02 10.99 15.18
CA VAL A 235 33.12 10.15 14.70
C VAL A 235 34.40 10.66 15.32
N GLY A 236 35.12 9.81 16.03
CA GLY A 236 36.46 10.12 16.52
C GLY A 236 37.50 9.72 15.47
N THR A 237 38.54 10.54 15.33
CA THR A 237 39.79 10.04 14.76
C THR A 237 40.46 9.14 15.78
N ALA A 238 40.89 7.95 15.37
CA ALA A 238 41.79 7.14 16.18
C ALA A 238 43.17 7.82 16.16
N ASP A 239 43.79 7.96 17.33
CA ASP A 239 45.17 8.46 17.46
C ASP A 239 46.21 7.44 16.99
N THR A 240 45.78 6.20 16.79
CA THR A 240 46.53 5.14 16.13
C THR A 240 46.04 5.01 14.70
N GLN A 241 46.94 4.71 13.76
CA GLN A 241 46.61 4.34 12.37
C GLN A 241 45.84 3.00 12.29
N ALA A 242 44.95 2.72 13.24
CA ALA A 242 44.10 1.54 13.29
C ALA A 242 42.85 1.77 12.42
N ALA A 243 42.53 0.76 11.63
CA ALA A 243 41.59 0.82 10.51
C ALA A 243 40.11 1.08 10.87
N ASP A 244 39.75 1.10 12.16
CA ASP A 244 38.38 1.33 12.63
C ASP A 244 38.24 2.66 13.36
N THR A 245 37.57 3.62 12.71
CA THR A 245 37.25 4.92 13.32
C THR A 245 36.17 4.74 14.39
N PRO A 246 36.41 5.14 15.66
CA PRO A 246 35.39 5.03 16.71
C PRO A 246 34.23 5.98 16.40
N ALA A 247 33.11 5.41 15.95
CA ALA A 247 31.89 6.14 15.66
C ALA A 247 30.78 5.75 16.62
N GLY A 248 30.04 6.74 17.11
CA GLY A 248 28.95 6.58 18.04
C GLY A 248 27.82 7.56 17.77
N ASP A 249 26.61 7.16 18.12
CA ASP A 249 25.45 8.03 18.08
C ASP A 249 25.21 8.57 19.49
N PHE A 250 25.15 9.89 19.64
CA PHE A 250 24.98 10.53 20.94
C PHE A 250 23.94 11.65 20.91
N TYR A 251 23.44 12.00 22.10
CA TYR A 251 22.60 13.18 22.29
C TYR A 251 23.21 14.14 23.30
N PHE A 252 23.14 15.44 22.98
CA PHE A 252 23.70 16.52 23.79
C PHE A 252 22.64 17.58 24.09
N ASP A 253 22.82 18.39 25.13
CA ASP A 253 21.96 19.56 25.36
C ASP A 253 22.33 20.66 24.37
N SER A 254 21.32 21.22 23.68
CA SER A 254 21.45 22.40 22.82
C SER A 254 22.18 23.60 23.45
N ARG A 255 22.13 23.73 24.78
CA ARG A 255 22.74 24.84 25.54
C ARG A 255 24.22 24.60 25.86
N TRP A 256 24.74 23.41 25.62
CA TRP A 256 26.14 23.11 25.94
C TRP A 256 27.08 23.79 24.95
N LYS A 257 28.20 24.30 25.50
CA LYS A 257 29.31 24.79 24.70
C LYS A 257 30.01 23.64 23.98
N VAL A 258 30.57 23.90 22.80
CA VAL A 258 31.28 22.91 21.99
C VAL A 258 32.41 22.23 22.78
N GLY A 259 33.12 22.96 23.65
CA GLY A 259 34.14 22.36 24.53
C GLY A 259 33.59 21.25 25.44
N ARG A 260 32.47 21.50 26.12
CA ARG A 260 31.81 20.49 26.98
C ARG A 260 31.29 19.29 26.17
N VAL A 261 30.78 19.54 24.97
CA VAL A 261 30.34 18.48 24.06
C VAL A 261 31.52 17.61 23.62
N LEU A 262 32.66 18.23 23.29
CA LEU A 262 33.89 17.54 22.93
C LEU A 262 34.41 16.68 24.08
N ASP A 263 34.43 17.19 25.31
CA ASP A 263 34.85 16.44 26.50
C ASP A 263 33.98 15.18 26.70
N ASP A 264 32.66 15.33 26.60
CA ASP A 264 31.73 14.22 26.78
C ASP A 264 31.79 13.21 25.62
N ALA A 265 31.90 13.69 24.38
CA ALA A 265 32.05 12.83 23.21
C ALA A 265 33.38 12.05 23.23
N ALA A 266 34.49 12.71 23.58
CA ALA A 266 35.79 12.07 23.69
C ALA A 266 35.79 10.97 24.77
N ARG A 267 35.19 11.24 25.94
CA ARG A 267 35.03 10.24 27.01
C ARG A 267 34.24 9.01 26.56
N ARG A 268 33.17 9.19 25.78
CA ARG A 268 32.32 8.10 25.29
C ARG A 268 32.92 7.31 24.14
N LEU A 269 33.75 7.95 23.31
CA LEU A 269 34.48 7.30 22.22
C LEU A 269 35.82 6.74 22.67
N HIS A 270 36.17 6.89 23.95
CA HIS A 270 37.48 6.53 24.51
C HIS A 270 38.66 7.21 23.80
N VAL A 271 38.44 8.45 23.31
CA VAL A 271 39.49 9.30 22.73
C VAL A 271 40.09 10.15 23.84
N GLU A 272 41.42 10.18 23.94
CA GLU A 272 42.09 10.97 24.97
C GLU A 272 42.02 12.47 24.64
N ASN A 273 41.33 13.25 25.48
CA ASN A 273 41.33 14.70 25.38
C ASN A 273 42.44 15.32 26.24
N VAL A 274 43.49 15.80 25.57
CA VAL A 274 44.65 16.48 26.18
C VAL A 274 44.60 18.01 26.06
N ASN A 275 43.46 18.60 25.67
CA ASN A 275 43.31 20.04 25.43
C ASN A 275 43.70 20.92 26.64
N ASN A 276 43.60 20.40 27.87
CA ASN A 276 43.93 21.12 29.10
C ASN A 276 45.40 21.00 29.53
N ARG A 277 46.21 20.13 28.90
CA ARG A 277 47.61 19.85 29.31
C ARG A 277 48.65 20.78 28.65
N GLY A 278 48.22 21.86 27.98
CA GLY A 278 49.12 22.87 27.42
C GLY A 278 49.95 22.41 26.21
N GLY A 279 49.63 21.26 25.61
CA GLY A 279 50.25 20.81 24.36
C GLY A 279 49.99 21.77 23.20
N GLY A 280 50.90 21.76 22.22
CA GLY A 280 50.79 22.52 20.98
C GLY A 280 49.47 22.29 20.25
N GLU A 281 49.19 23.12 19.25
CA GLU A 281 47.93 23.10 18.51
C GLU A 281 47.70 21.78 17.73
N ASP A 282 48.78 21.05 17.46
CA ASP A 282 48.87 19.71 16.88
C ASP A 282 48.31 18.60 17.79
N ALA A 283 48.36 18.77 19.12
CA ALA A 283 47.83 17.79 20.07
C ALA A 283 46.36 18.06 20.44
N ARG A 284 45.81 19.21 20.04
CA ARG A 284 44.45 19.63 20.43
C ARG A 284 43.38 18.96 19.58
N LEU A 285 42.34 18.46 20.24
CA LEU A 285 41.11 17.99 19.60
C LEU A 285 40.21 19.18 19.24
N ARG A 286 39.72 19.21 18.00
CA ARG A 286 38.70 20.14 17.51
C ARG A 286 37.49 19.38 16.96
N VAL A 287 36.34 20.04 16.94
CA VAL A 287 35.11 19.50 16.37
C VAL A 287 34.89 20.08 14.97
N PHE A 288 34.83 19.20 13.97
CA PHE A 288 34.50 19.53 12.59
C PHE A 288 33.05 19.12 12.29
N HIS A 289 32.27 20.01 11.69
CA HIS A 289 30.89 19.72 11.28
C HIS A 289 30.85 19.42 9.79
N VAL A 290 30.44 18.21 9.42
CA VAL A 290 30.53 17.71 8.04
C VAL A 290 29.59 18.46 7.10
N GLU A 291 28.41 18.85 7.59
CA GLU A 291 27.39 19.47 6.75
C GLU A 291 27.60 20.98 6.51
N SER A 292 28.17 21.72 7.48
CA SER A 292 28.57 23.13 7.26
C SER A 292 29.96 23.23 6.63
N GLY A 293 30.81 22.20 6.78
CA GLY A 293 32.19 22.22 6.29
C GLY A 293 33.14 23.08 7.13
N ASP A 294 32.72 23.47 8.32
CA ASP A 294 33.43 24.39 9.21
C ASP A 294 33.78 23.73 10.55
N PHE A 295 34.82 24.27 11.20
CA PHE A 295 35.15 23.92 12.57
C PHE A 295 34.33 24.73 13.56
N LEU A 296 33.80 24.05 14.56
CA LEU A 296 33.03 24.68 15.63
C LEU A 296 33.98 25.28 16.67
N GLU A 297 33.70 26.52 17.07
CA GLU A 297 34.48 27.22 18.07
C GLU A 297 34.09 26.76 19.49
N PHE A 298 35.07 26.58 20.38
CA PHE A 298 34.83 26.09 21.76
C PHE A 298 33.88 26.97 22.58
N SER A 299 33.83 28.27 22.27
CA SER A 299 33.05 29.29 22.97
C SER A 299 31.56 29.25 22.59
N GLU A 300 31.23 28.70 21.42
CA GLU A 300 29.87 28.69 20.87
C GLU A 300 29.01 27.57 21.48
N ALA A 301 27.71 27.83 21.62
CA ALA A 301 26.74 26.79 21.98
C ALA A 301 26.42 25.93 20.76
N ILE A 302 26.39 24.61 20.92
CA ILE A 302 26.16 23.69 19.80
C ILE A 302 24.79 23.92 19.13
N GLY A 303 23.80 24.39 19.89
CA GLY A 303 22.46 24.72 19.40
C GLY A 303 22.30 26.12 18.79
N ALA A 304 23.37 26.93 18.69
CA ALA A 304 23.29 28.32 18.21
C ALA A 304 22.96 28.47 16.71
N GLY A 305 22.71 27.37 15.99
CA GLY A 305 22.15 27.36 14.64
C GLY A 305 23.02 26.72 13.57
N LYS A 306 24.33 26.54 13.83
CA LYS A 306 25.28 25.89 12.91
C LYS A 306 25.07 24.38 12.79
N VAL A 307 24.68 23.73 13.89
CA VAL A 307 24.46 22.28 13.96
C VAL A 307 22.97 22.00 14.09
N ARG A 308 22.45 21.10 13.27
CA ARG A 308 21.05 20.65 13.31
C ARG A 308 20.94 19.20 13.76
N GLN A 309 19.73 18.78 14.12
CA GLN A 309 19.48 17.38 14.46
C GLN A 309 19.76 16.48 13.25
N GLY A 310 20.50 15.39 13.49
CA GLY A 310 20.81 14.41 12.43
C GLY A 310 22.09 14.71 11.64
N ASP A 311 22.86 15.69 12.10
CA ASP A 311 24.14 16.07 11.50
C ASP A 311 25.30 15.27 12.11
N THR A 312 26.44 15.29 11.41
CA THR A 312 27.64 14.51 11.74
C THR A 312 28.74 15.44 12.21
N ILE A 313 29.29 15.15 13.37
CA ILE A 313 30.46 15.85 13.91
C ILE A 313 31.65 14.89 13.99
N VAL A 314 32.82 15.37 13.60
CA VAL A 314 34.07 14.62 13.60
C VAL A 314 35.04 15.28 14.59
N LEU A 315 35.59 14.49 15.50
CA LEU A 315 36.64 14.93 16.40
C LEU A 315 37.98 14.68 15.70
N LEU A 316 38.71 15.76 15.40
CA LEU A 316 40.01 15.70 14.74
C LEU A 316 41.08 16.23 15.69
N ARG A 317 42.16 15.46 15.86
CA ARG A 317 43.37 15.89 16.57
C ARG A 317 44.27 16.67 15.60
N GLY A 318 44.82 17.78 16.05
CA GLY A 318 45.81 18.57 15.31
C GLY A 318 45.26 19.41 14.16
N ALA A 319 43.94 19.48 14.00
CA ALA A 319 43.30 20.29 12.98
C ALA A 319 43.52 21.81 13.15
N GLY A 320 44.03 22.23 14.31
CA GLY A 320 44.36 23.64 14.50
C GLY A 320 45.55 24.10 13.64
N ALA A 321 46.52 23.24 13.33
CA ALA A 321 47.60 23.56 12.40
C ALA A 321 47.10 23.89 10.98
N VAL A 322 45.92 23.36 10.60
CA VAL A 322 45.25 23.61 9.30
C VAL A 322 44.41 24.89 9.33
N LEU A 323 43.99 25.34 10.51
CA LEU A 323 43.18 26.55 10.74
C LEU A 323 44.01 27.76 11.17
N GLY A 324 45.34 27.63 11.15
CA GLY A 324 46.29 28.70 11.39
C GLY A 324 46.06 29.84 10.40
N LYS A 325 45.17 30.75 10.77
CA LYS A 325 45.29 32.16 10.42
C LYS A 325 46.66 32.59 10.91
N SER A 326 47.55 32.92 9.96
CA SER A 326 48.66 33.82 10.21
C SER A 326 48.18 35.11 10.85
#